data_AF-S3KI81-F1
#
_entry.id   AF-S3KI81-F1
#
_cell.length_a   1.000
_cell.length_b   1.000
_cell.length_c   1.000
_cell.angle_alpha   90.00
_cell.angle_beta   90.00
_cell.angle_gamma   90.00
#
_symmetry.space_group_name_H-M   'P 1'
#
loop_
_entity.id
_entity.type
_entity.pdbx_description
1 polymer ?
#
loop_
_entity_poly.entity_id
_entity_poly.type
_entity_poly.pdbx_seq_one_letter_code
_entity_poly.pdbx_strand_id
1 'polypeptide(L)'
;MLDPILIKLMGEYAIEGAAIATVLSQIVQVLLTFHYFSNFGAKQYGRVKDTMKIFIYGATILAAVSWIPSMFCSDTLLSLFSVRHEIIEAGVKNFKMFYSTFILYGIMIMTLTFFQSIGDGKKAGIIVLLRQLVLFVPAILLLPKLFGVSAVWWAEPIVDFTMIIAGLFLMLNVMRKMGKDAV
;
A
#
# COMPACT_ATOMS: atom_id res chain seq x y z
N MET A 1 3.84 -9.62 6.87
CA MET A 1 3.51 -10.97 6.35
C MET A 1 4.08 -12.06 7.27
N LEU A 2 3.85 -11.97 8.59
CA LEU A 2 4.32 -12.95 9.59
C LEU A 2 3.13 -13.64 10.30
N ASP A 3 1.91 -13.31 9.90
CA ASP A 3 0.70 -13.48 10.72
C ASP A 3 0.18 -14.93 10.82
N PRO A 4 0.18 -15.77 9.77
CA PRO A 4 -0.43 -17.11 9.86
C PRO A 4 0.38 -18.13 10.68
N ILE A 5 1.71 -18.04 10.67
CA ILE A 5 2.60 -19.03 11.32
C ILE A 5 2.69 -18.77 12.82
N LEU A 6 2.80 -17.50 13.24
CA LEU A 6 2.84 -17.10 14.65
C LEU A 6 1.51 -17.36 15.36
N ILE A 7 0.37 -17.18 14.67
CA ILE A 7 -0.96 -17.48 15.20
C ILE A 7 -1.12 -18.97 15.52
N LYS A 8 -0.56 -19.85 14.69
CA LYS A 8 -0.59 -21.30 14.92
C LYS A 8 0.33 -21.75 16.07
N LEU A 9 1.36 -20.96 16.41
CA LEU A 9 2.37 -21.27 17.44
C LEU A 9 2.01 -20.74 18.83
N MET A 10 1.21 -19.66 18.93
CA MET A 10 0.94 -18.96 20.20
C MET A 10 -0.51 -19.08 20.74
N GLY A 11 -1.42 -19.80 20.07
CA GLY A 11 -2.77 -20.07 20.59
C GLY A 11 -3.69 -18.83 20.63
N GLU A 12 -4.68 -18.80 21.55
CA GLU A 12 -5.75 -17.78 21.59
C GLU A 12 -5.23 -16.33 21.76
N TYR A 13 -4.09 -16.12 22.41
CA TYR A 13 -3.49 -14.80 22.62
C TYR A 13 -2.75 -14.25 21.39
N ALA A 14 -2.54 -15.07 20.36
CA ALA A 14 -1.76 -14.69 19.19
C ALA A 14 -2.47 -13.64 18.32
N ILE A 15 -3.80 -13.67 18.28
CA ILE A 15 -4.61 -12.73 17.49
C ILE A 15 -4.54 -11.32 18.11
N GLU A 16 -4.70 -11.23 19.44
CA GLU A 16 -4.56 -9.95 20.15
C GLU A 16 -3.13 -9.43 20.11
N GLY A 17 -2.13 -10.31 20.32
CA GLY A 17 -0.72 -9.95 20.23
C GLY A 17 -0.31 -9.45 18.85
N ALA A 18 -0.77 -10.11 17.78
CA ALA A 18 -0.51 -9.69 16.41
C ALA A 18 -1.17 -8.35 16.07
N ALA A 19 -2.42 -8.14 16.53
CA ALA A 19 -3.11 -6.87 16.34
C ALA A 19 -2.37 -5.72 17.03
N ILE A 20 -1.97 -5.90 18.29
CA ILE A 20 -1.21 -4.89 19.04
C ILE A 20 0.15 -4.64 18.39
N ALA A 21 0.89 -5.69 18.00
CA ALA A 21 2.19 -5.55 17.34
C ALA A 21 2.09 -4.83 15.99
N THR A 22 1.03 -5.10 15.23
CA THR A 22 0.78 -4.43 13.95
C THR A 22 0.48 -2.94 14.15
N VAL A 23 -0.39 -2.61 15.10
CA VAL A 23 -0.69 -1.20 15.44
C VAL A 23 0.57 -0.49 15.94
N LEU A 24 1.35 -1.12 16.82
CA LEU A 24 2.55 -0.54 17.38
C LEU A 24 3.65 -0.34 16.32
N SER A 25 3.83 -1.31 15.42
CA SER A 25 4.76 -1.19 14.30
C SER A 25 4.36 -0.09 13.32
N GLN A 26 3.06 0.08 13.03
CA GLN A 26 2.57 1.20 12.22
C GLN A 26 2.87 2.55 12.88
N ILE A 27 2.66 2.69 14.19
CA ILE A 27 2.96 3.93 14.92
C ILE A 27 4.46 4.23 14.88
N VAL A 28 5.30 3.24 15.17
CA VAL A 28 6.77 3.38 15.13
C VAL A 28 7.22 3.72 13.71
N GLN A 29 6.66 3.07 12.68
CA GLN A 29 6.98 3.34 11.29
C GLN A 29 6.61 4.77 10.90
N VAL A 30 5.44 5.28 11.31
CA VAL A 30 5.03 6.67 11.08
C VAL A 30 5.98 7.65 11.76
N LEU A 31 6.38 7.39 13.01
CA LEU A 31 7.32 8.25 13.76
C LEU A 31 8.71 8.26 13.13
N LEU A 32 9.25 7.09 12.79
CA LEU A 32 10.55 6.97 12.11
C LEU A 32 10.53 7.65 10.75
N THR A 33 9.47 7.43 9.97
CA THR A 33 9.21 8.11 8.70
C THR A 33 9.26 9.62 8.92
N PHE A 34 8.50 10.17 9.87
CA PHE A 34 8.47 11.60 10.16
C PHE A 34 9.83 12.17 10.59
N HIS A 35 10.55 11.48 11.48
CA HIS A 35 11.88 11.89 11.96
C HIS A 35 12.96 11.81 10.87
N TYR A 36 12.94 10.76 10.05
CA TYR A 36 13.85 10.61 8.93
C TYR A 36 13.62 11.71 7.90
N PHE A 37 12.36 12.11 7.66
CA PHE A 37 12.04 13.22 6.75
C PHE A 37 12.44 14.60 7.28
N SER A 38 12.31 14.85 8.57
CA SER A 38 12.76 16.13 9.14
C SER A 38 14.28 16.30 9.06
N ASN A 39 15.05 15.19 9.13
CA ASN A 39 16.51 15.25 9.21
C ASN A 39 17.25 15.01 7.88
N PHE A 40 16.71 14.21 6.94
CA PHE A 40 17.41 13.82 5.71
C PHE A 40 16.84 14.41 4.41
N GLY A 41 15.69 15.10 4.46
CA GLY A 41 14.96 15.57 3.27
C GLY A 41 15.54 16.78 2.52
N ALA A 42 16.83 17.11 2.68
CA ALA A 42 17.42 18.31 2.11
C ALA A 42 18.43 18.00 0.98
N LYS A 43 18.08 18.43 -0.25
CA LYS A 43 19.00 18.86 -1.33
C LYS A 43 19.58 17.84 -2.33
N GLN A 44 18.77 16.99 -2.98
CA GLN A 44 19.21 16.38 -4.26
C GLN A 44 18.19 16.52 -5.39
N TYR A 45 17.85 17.77 -5.73
CA TYR A 45 16.87 18.14 -6.76
C TYR A 45 17.25 17.74 -8.21
N GLY A 46 18.55 17.60 -8.51
CA GLY A 46 19.05 17.43 -9.89
C GLY A 46 18.90 16.02 -10.50
N ARG A 47 18.78 14.96 -9.68
CA ARG A 47 18.73 13.55 -10.15
C ARG A 47 17.35 12.90 -10.05
N VAL A 48 16.36 13.62 -9.52
CA VAL A 48 15.04 13.07 -9.17
C VAL A 48 14.33 12.44 -10.39
N LYS A 49 14.42 13.04 -11.58
CA LYS A 49 13.73 12.53 -12.78
C LYS A 49 14.30 11.21 -13.30
N ASP A 50 15.62 11.03 -13.27
CA ASP A 50 16.27 9.80 -13.77
C ASP A 50 16.19 8.69 -12.73
N THR A 51 16.38 9.01 -11.45
CA THR A 51 16.16 8.07 -10.34
C THR A 51 14.71 7.59 -10.30
N MET A 52 13.74 8.48 -10.59
CA MET A 52 12.33 8.13 -10.64
C MET A 52 12.01 7.11 -11.74
N LYS A 53 12.63 7.21 -12.94
CA LYS A 53 12.43 6.19 -13.99
C LYS A 53 12.94 4.82 -13.55
N ILE A 54 14.16 4.76 -13.02
CA ILE A 54 14.76 3.51 -12.51
C ILE A 54 13.89 2.92 -11.39
N PHE A 55 13.37 3.78 -10.50
CA PHE A 55 12.49 3.39 -9.42
C PHE A 55 11.15 2.84 -9.93
N ILE A 56 10.53 3.46 -10.94
CA ILE A 56 9.30 2.95 -11.56
C ILE A 56 9.54 1.56 -12.12
N TYR A 57 10.57 1.38 -12.96
CA TYR A 57 10.84 0.08 -13.56
C TYR A 57 11.13 -0.97 -12.49
N GLY A 58 11.95 -0.65 -11.48
CA GLY A 58 12.25 -1.55 -10.37
C GLY A 58 11.01 -1.91 -9.55
N ALA A 59 10.19 -0.93 -9.18
CA ALA A 59 8.97 -1.14 -8.40
C ALA A 59 7.91 -1.91 -9.19
N THR A 60 7.74 -1.61 -10.48
CA THR A 60 6.82 -2.33 -11.36
C THR A 60 7.27 -3.76 -11.60
N ILE A 61 8.56 -4.01 -11.82
CA ILE A 61 9.10 -5.38 -11.95
C ILE A 61 8.89 -6.16 -10.65
N LEU A 62 9.23 -5.57 -9.51
CA LEU A 62 9.04 -6.20 -8.20
C LEU A 62 7.55 -6.52 -7.96
N ALA A 63 6.67 -5.55 -8.23
CA ALA A 63 5.23 -5.75 -8.10
C ALA A 63 4.73 -6.84 -9.05
N ALA A 64 5.20 -6.89 -10.30
CA ALA A 64 4.85 -7.93 -11.25
C ALA A 64 5.33 -9.32 -10.81
N VAL A 65 6.56 -9.44 -10.30
CA VAL A 65 7.11 -10.69 -9.77
C VAL A 65 6.31 -11.21 -8.58
N SER A 66 5.78 -10.32 -7.73
CA SER A 66 4.90 -10.71 -6.63
C SER A 66 3.44 -10.98 -7.09
N TRP A 67 2.95 -10.20 -8.05
CA TRP A 67 1.55 -10.25 -8.50
C TRP A 67 1.24 -11.44 -9.39
N ILE A 68 2.14 -11.79 -10.32
CA ILE A 68 1.94 -12.89 -11.27
C ILE A 68 1.70 -14.23 -10.53
N PRO A 69 2.59 -14.71 -9.63
CA PRO A 69 2.33 -15.94 -8.88
C PRO A 69 1.07 -15.84 -8.01
N SER A 70 0.79 -14.66 -7.45
CA SER A 70 -0.38 -14.42 -6.62
C SER A 70 -1.69 -14.58 -7.39
N MET A 71 -1.73 -14.26 -8.69
CA MET A 71 -2.93 -14.39 -9.53
C MET A 71 -3.08 -15.76 -10.19
N PHE A 72 -1.96 -16.40 -10.57
CA PHE A 72 -1.98 -17.69 -11.29
C PHE A 72 -1.89 -18.91 -10.37
N CYS A 73 -1.25 -18.77 -9.20
CA CYS A 73 -1.05 -19.84 -8.23
C CYS A 73 -1.82 -19.58 -6.91
N SER A 74 -2.92 -18.82 -6.95
CA SER A 74 -3.67 -18.43 -5.74
C SER A 74 -4.14 -19.64 -4.92
N ASP A 75 -4.58 -20.71 -5.56
CA ASP A 75 -5.00 -21.96 -4.91
C ASP A 75 -3.85 -22.64 -4.15
N THR A 76 -2.66 -22.70 -4.78
CA THR A 76 -1.45 -23.23 -4.14
C THR A 76 -1.00 -22.35 -2.98
N LEU A 77 -1.07 -21.03 -3.15
CA LEU A 77 -0.73 -20.07 -2.08
C LEU A 77 -1.69 -20.17 -0.89
N LEU A 78 -2.99 -20.28 -1.14
CA LEU A 78 -3.99 -20.38 -0.07
C LEU A 78 -3.97 -21.75 0.63
N SER A 79 -3.69 -22.83 -0.11
CA SER A 79 -3.55 -24.17 0.47
C SER A 79 -2.29 -24.32 1.33
N LEU A 80 -1.20 -23.60 1.02
CA LEU A 80 -0.01 -23.52 1.89
C LEU A 80 -0.32 -22.98 3.29
N PHE A 81 -1.38 -22.17 3.44
CA PHE A 81 -1.82 -21.63 4.73
C PHE A 81 -2.78 -22.54 5.50
N SER A 82 -2.96 -23.81 5.08
CA SER A 82 -3.86 -24.79 5.74
C SER A 82 -5.31 -24.28 5.92
N VAL A 83 -5.79 -23.45 5.00
CA VAL A 83 -7.16 -22.94 5.00
C VAL A 83 -8.12 -24.08 4.60
N ARG A 84 -9.25 -24.25 5.30
CA ARG A 84 -10.25 -25.29 4.98
C ARG A 84 -10.69 -25.19 3.51
N HIS A 85 -10.85 -26.32 2.81
CA HIS A 85 -11.20 -26.36 1.38
C HIS A 85 -12.46 -25.53 1.00
N GLU A 86 -13.47 -25.49 1.88
CA GLU A 86 -14.69 -24.70 1.67
C GLU A 86 -14.45 -23.18 1.66
N ILE A 87 -13.37 -22.72 2.30
CA ILE A 87 -12.95 -21.31 2.32
C ILE A 87 -12.03 -21.03 1.12
N ILE A 88 -11.41 -22.04 0.51
CA ILE A 88 -10.46 -21.85 -0.58
C ILE A 88 -11.18 -21.35 -1.84
N GLU A 89 -12.32 -21.92 -2.26
CA GLU A 89 -13.02 -21.44 -3.48
C GLU A 89 -13.48 -19.99 -3.37
N ALA A 90 -14.12 -19.61 -2.25
CA ALA A 90 -14.53 -18.23 -2.00
C ALA A 90 -13.31 -17.32 -1.74
N GLY A 91 -12.30 -17.85 -1.04
CA GLY A 91 -11.07 -17.16 -0.67
C GLY A 91 -10.18 -16.84 -1.86
N VAL A 92 -10.11 -17.71 -2.87
CA VAL A 92 -9.35 -17.49 -4.12
C VAL A 92 -9.91 -16.29 -4.87
N LYS A 93 -11.24 -16.23 -5.04
CA LYS A 93 -11.90 -15.10 -5.71
C LYS A 93 -11.63 -13.78 -4.96
N ASN A 94 -11.80 -13.79 -3.63
CA ASN A 94 -11.59 -12.62 -2.79
C ASN A 94 -10.11 -12.20 -2.76
N PHE A 95 -9.19 -13.15 -2.71
CA PHE A 95 -7.74 -12.93 -2.74
C PHE A 95 -7.30 -12.29 -4.06
N LYS A 96 -7.71 -12.85 -5.20
CA LYS A 96 -7.42 -12.28 -6.53
C LYS A 96 -7.98 -10.86 -6.66
N MET A 97 -9.17 -10.63 -6.12
CA MET A 97 -9.80 -9.31 -6.14
C MET A 97 -9.03 -8.30 -5.28
N PHE A 98 -8.65 -8.69 -4.06
CA PHE A 98 -7.83 -7.89 -3.16
C PHE A 98 -6.45 -7.56 -3.75
N TYR A 99 -5.78 -8.55 -4.35
CA TYR A 99 -4.45 -8.39 -4.93
C TYR A 99 -4.43 -7.70 -6.29
N SER A 100 -5.59 -7.46 -6.92
CA SER A 100 -5.68 -6.93 -8.29
C SER A 100 -4.99 -5.57 -8.47
N THR A 101 -5.05 -4.69 -7.47
CA THR A 101 -4.45 -3.36 -7.50
C THR A 101 -2.98 -3.33 -7.09
N PHE A 102 -2.46 -4.44 -6.56
CA PHE A 102 -1.09 -4.51 -6.04
C PHE A 102 -0.02 -4.21 -7.10
N ILE A 103 -0.29 -4.56 -8.38
CA ILE A 103 0.59 -4.23 -9.50
C ILE A 103 0.80 -2.71 -9.68
N LEU A 104 -0.20 -1.90 -9.31
CA LEU A 104 -0.15 -0.45 -9.40
C LEU A 104 0.43 0.20 -8.14
N TYR A 105 0.66 -0.57 -7.07
CA TYR A 105 1.16 -0.06 -5.79
C TYR A 105 2.56 0.58 -5.92
N GLY A 106 3.35 0.14 -6.90
CA GLY A 106 4.64 0.77 -7.24
C GLY A 106 4.50 2.27 -7.60
N ILE A 107 3.41 2.66 -8.25
CA ILE A 107 3.12 4.07 -8.59
C ILE A 107 2.82 4.88 -7.32
N MET A 108 2.13 4.27 -6.35
CA MET A 108 1.85 4.89 -5.07
C MET A 108 3.14 5.15 -4.28
N ILE A 109 3.99 4.12 -4.16
CA ILE A 109 5.29 4.25 -3.49
C ILE A 109 6.14 5.31 -4.18
N MET A 110 6.18 5.33 -5.50
CA MET A 110 6.91 6.35 -6.26
C MET A 110 6.41 7.76 -5.94
N THR A 111 5.09 7.99 -5.94
CA THR A 111 4.51 9.29 -5.61
C THR A 111 4.94 9.72 -4.21
N LEU A 112 4.90 8.79 -3.25
CA LEU A 112 5.30 9.03 -1.89
C LEU A 112 6.80 9.40 -1.82
N THR A 113 7.67 8.59 -2.42
CA THR A 113 9.11 8.81 -2.49
C THR A 113 9.46 10.11 -3.22
N PHE A 114 8.69 10.52 -4.22
CA PHE A 114 8.88 11.80 -4.89
C PHE A 114 8.68 12.97 -3.95
N PHE A 115 7.53 13.06 -3.28
CA PHE A 115 7.25 14.14 -2.32
C PHE A 115 8.26 14.16 -1.18
N GLN A 116 8.67 12.99 -0.73
CA GLN A 116 9.75 12.80 0.24
C GLN A 116 11.10 13.33 -0.28
N SER A 117 11.46 13.06 -1.53
CA SER A 117 12.75 13.45 -2.14
C SER A 117 12.90 14.95 -2.38
N ILE A 118 11.79 15.65 -2.61
CA ILE A 118 11.77 17.11 -2.80
C ILE A 118 11.62 17.88 -1.48
N GLY A 119 11.68 17.20 -0.33
CA GLY A 119 11.54 17.80 1.00
C GLY A 119 10.09 18.14 1.38
N ASP A 120 9.10 17.73 0.59
CA ASP A 120 7.68 17.97 0.86
C ASP A 120 7.06 16.84 1.69
N GLY A 121 7.64 16.64 2.87
CA GLY A 121 7.20 15.62 3.83
C GLY A 121 5.74 15.80 4.27
N LYS A 122 5.20 17.03 4.20
CA LYS A 122 3.79 17.31 4.48
C LYS A 122 2.88 16.64 3.46
N LYS A 123 3.12 16.80 2.15
CA LYS A 123 2.31 16.14 1.12
C LYS A 123 2.46 14.62 1.19
N ALA A 124 3.66 14.11 1.43
CA ALA A 124 3.89 12.68 1.64
C ALA A 124 3.07 12.13 2.83
N GLY A 125 3.10 12.82 3.98
CA GLY A 125 2.32 12.44 5.16
C GLY A 125 0.81 12.51 4.92
N ILE A 126 0.33 13.55 4.25
CA ILE A 126 -1.09 13.70 3.87
C ILE A 126 -1.55 12.53 3.00
N ILE A 127 -0.74 12.11 2.01
CA ILE A 127 -1.07 10.96 1.15
C ILE A 127 -1.26 9.68 1.97
N VAL A 128 -0.36 9.41 2.93
CA VAL A 128 -0.47 8.22 3.81
C VAL A 128 -1.69 8.30 4.71
N LEU A 129 -1.93 9.45 5.35
CA LEU A 129 -3.07 9.64 6.25
C LEU A 129 -4.41 9.59 5.51
N LEU A 130 -4.50 10.18 4.31
CA LEU A 130 -5.69 10.12 3.48
C LEU A 130 -6.03 8.68 3.10
N ARG A 131 -5.04 7.91 2.67
CA ARG A 131 -5.23 6.48 2.34
C ARG A 131 -5.78 5.72 3.53
N GLN A 132 -5.11 5.81 4.68
CA GLN A 132 -5.39 4.92 5.81
C GLN A 132 -6.62 5.36 6.62
N LEU A 133 -6.73 6.64 6.96
CA LEU A 133 -7.76 7.12 7.89
C LEU A 133 -8.99 7.68 7.18
N VAL A 134 -8.79 8.39 6.06
CA VAL A 134 -9.89 9.12 5.42
C VAL A 134 -10.60 8.28 4.37
N LEU A 135 -9.88 7.41 3.67
CA LEU A 135 -10.46 6.56 2.63
C LEU A 135 -10.70 5.14 3.14
N PHE A 136 -9.67 4.47 3.68
CA PHE A 136 -9.77 3.05 4.04
C PHE A 136 -10.73 2.79 5.21
N VAL A 137 -10.63 3.54 6.31
CA VAL A 137 -11.51 3.33 7.48
C VAL A 137 -13.00 3.53 7.14
N PRO A 138 -13.43 4.61 6.44
CA PRO A 138 -14.81 4.71 6.01
C PRO A 138 -15.19 3.65 4.99
N ALA A 139 -14.30 3.31 4.05
CA ALA A 139 -14.57 2.31 3.03
C ALA A 139 -14.88 0.94 3.66
N ILE A 140 -14.05 0.47 4.60
CA ILE A 140 -14.24 -0.84 5.23
C ILE A 140 -15.48 -0.90 6.13
N LEU A 141 -15.93 0.23 6.67
CA LEU A 141 -17.11 0.32 7.53
C LEU A 141 -18.42 0.54 6.77
N LEU A 142 -18.39 1.26 5.65
CA LEU A 142 -19.56 1.66 4.89
C LEU A 142 -19.87 0.71 3.72
N LEU A 143 -18.86 0.29 2.95
CA LEU A 143 -19.10 -0.57 1.79
C LEU A 143 -19.84 -1.87 2.14
N PRO A 144 -19.48 -2.60 3.20
CA PRO A 144 -20.19 -3.84 3.57
C PRO A 144 -21.64 -3.60 3.99
N LYS A 145 -21.93 -2.43 4.58
CA LYS A 145 -23.29 -2.05 4.98
C LYS A 145 -24.18 -1.71 3.79
N LEU A 146 -23.60 -1.12 2.73
CA LEU A 146 -24.34 -0.68 1.55
C LEU A 146 -24.50 -1.77 0.50
N PHE A 147 -23.50 -2.64 0.35
CA PHE A 147 -23.41 -3.58 -0.77
C PHE A 147 -23.25 -5.05 -0.32
N GLY A 148 -23.36 -5.32 0.98
CA GLY A 148 -23.24 -6.65 1.56
C GLY A 148 -21.80 -7.06 1.91
N VAL A 149 -21.66 -8.19 2.61
CA VAL A 149 -20.39 -8.65 3.21
C VAL A 149 -19.26 -8.84 2.19
N SER A 150 -19.57 -9.17 0.94
CA SER A 150 -18.58 -9.26 -0.14
C SER A 150 -17.88 -7.92 -0.39
N ALA A 151 -18.41 -6.81 0.13
CA ALA A 151 -17.88 -5.48 -0.09
C ALA A 151 -16.67 -5.06 0.72
N VAL A 152 -16.33 -5.86 1.73
CA VAL A 152 -15.04 -5.78 2.42
C VAL A 152 -13.89 -5.97 1.43
N TRP A 153 -14.04 -6.88 0.45
CA TRP A 153 -12.95 -7.31 -0.43
C TRP A 153 -12.62 -6.32 -1.56
N TRP A 154 -13.55 -5.42 -1.92
CA TRP A 154 -13.28 -4.35 -2.90
C TRP A 154 -13.00 -2.99 -2.27
N ALA A 155 -13.13 -2.85 -0.95
CA ALA A 155 -12.80 -1.62 -0.24
C ALA A 155 -11.32 -1.21 -0.46
N GLU A 156 -10.38 -2.13 -0.27
CA GLU A 156 -8.95 -1.84 -0.45
C GLU A 156 -8.57 -1.52 -1.90
N PRO A 157 -8.99 -2.33 -2.91
CA PRO A 157 -8.80 -1.97 -4.32
C PRO A 157 -9.30 -0.57 -4.69
N ILE A 158 -10.50 -0.18 -4.23
CA ILE A 158 -11.04 1.17 -4.52
C ILE A 158 -10.15 2.25 -3.91
N VAL A 159 -9.78 2.09 -2.65
CA VAL A 159 -8.98 3.06 -1.91
C VAL A 159 -7.63 3.24 -2.58
N ASP A 160 -6.95 2.14 -2.87
CA ASP A 160 -5.64 2.15 -3.53
C ASP A 160 -5.72 2.77 -4.92
N PHE A 161 -6.70 2.37 -5.72
CA PHE A 161 -6.89 2.93 -7.06
C PHE A 161 -7.14 4.44 -7.02
N THR A 162 -7.99 4.89 -6.10
CA THR A 162 -8.29 6.31 -5.87
C THR A 162 -7.02 7.08 -5.48
N MET A 163 -6.23 6.52 -4.56
CA MET A 163 -4.98 7.12 -4.09
C MET A 163 -3.89 7.16 -5.16
N ILE A 164 -3.81 6.14 -6.02
CA ILE A 164 -2.87 6.11 -7.13
C ILE A 164 -3.19 7.23 -8.13
N ILE A 165 -4.46 7.40 -8.50
CA ILE A 165 -4.88 8.48 -9.40
C ILE A 165 -4.62 9.85 -8.78
N ALA A 166 -5.05 10.06 -7.53
CA ALA A 166 -4.85 11.33 -6.82
C ALA A 166 -3.37 11.65 -6.64
N GLY A 167 -2.56 10.65 -6.27
CA GLY A 167 -1.12 10.75 -6.10
C GLY A 167 -0.41 11.13 -7.38
N LEU A 168 -0.71 10.43 -8.48
CA LEU A 168 -0.15 10.71 -9.81
C LEU A 168 -0.51 12.13 -10.26
N PHE A 169 -1.76 12.56 -10.06
CA PHE A 169 -2.21 13.91 -10.42
C PHE A 169 -1.47 14.99 -9.63
N LEU A 170 -1.36 14.83 -8.30
CA LEU A 170 -0.62 15.75 -7.44
C LEU A 170 0.85 15.85 -7.86
N MET A 171 1.48 14.70 -8.12
CA MET A 171 2.86 14.61 -8.56
C MET A 171 3.08 15.33 -9.89
N LEU A 172 2.28 15.03 -10.91
CA LEU A 172 2.39 15.65 -12.24
C LEU A 172 2.21 17.17 -12.19
N ASN A 173 1.28 17.66 -11.37
CA ASN A 173 1.07 19.10 -11.19
C ASN A 173 2.28 19.79 -10.55
N VAL A 174 2.90 19.14 -9.56
CA VAL A 174 4.09 19.66 -8.87
C VAL A 174 5.31 19.63 -9.79
N MET A 175 5.49 18.57 -10.58
CA MET A 175 6.53 18.51 -11.61
C MET A 175 6.36 19.59 -12.69
N ARG A 176 5.13 19.90 -13.10
CA ARG A 176 4.84 20.97 -14.07
C ARG A 176 5.15 22.36 -13.51
N LYS A 177 4.86 22.62 -12.23
CA LYS A 177 5.21 23.89 -11.57
C LYS A 177 6.72 24.07 -11.47
N MET A 178 7.45 23.06 -11.01
CA MET A 178 8.91 23.10 -10.95
C MET A 178 9.58 23.32 -12.32
N GLY A 179 8.97 22.84 -13.41
CA GLY A 179 9.48 23.09 -14.77
C GLY A 179 9.20 24.50 -15.29
N LYS A 180 8.21 25.22 -14.74
CA LYS A 180 7.89 26.61 -15.10
C LYS A 180 8.69 27.62 -14.30
N ASP A 181 9.03 27.31 -13.05
CA ASP A 181 9.83 28.19 -12.19
C ASP A 181 11.34 28.14 -12.52
N ALA A 182 11.75 27.21 -13.40
CA ALA A 182 13.11 27.03 -13.88
C ALA A 182 13.38 27.65 -15.27
N VAL A 183 12.39 28.36 -15.85
CA VAL A 183 12.46 29.08 -17.13
C VAL A 183 12.15 30.54 -16.89
#